data_AF-I0YT86-F1
#
_entry.id   AF-I0YT86-F1
#
_cell.length_a   1.000
_cell.length_b   1.000
_cell.length_c   1.000
_cell.angle_alpha   90.00
_cell.angle_beta   90.00
_cell.angle_gamma   90.00
#
_symmetry.space_group_name_H-M   'P 1'
#
loop_
_entity.id
_entity.type
_entity.pdbx_description
1 polymer ?
#
loop_
_entity_poly.entity_id
_entity_poly.type
_entity_poly.pdbx_seq_one_letter_code
_entity_poly.pdbx_strand_id
1 'polypeptide(L)'
;MFTSSTMRYTEAILLCPDWPVLFINRALCQKQRGDWKAVEIDSRKALELQPRVMKALELAREQGDLIRDQIWRELAKVKYANWEIESATRRAEQKMLQERLSALLEQDHRSALSQAGDQRVEVQQRHDHELAALKRLFELGAKSYKEYEPDNAYTCRLTMEVGKFDPVTRKAMNNADAIPNLALRAATEHYLDDNPWAWKDVC
;
A
#
# COMPACT_ATOMS: atom_id res chain seq x y z
N MET A 1 10.06 -23.29 -17.86
CA MET A 1 9.10 -23.14 -18.97
C MET A 1 8.78 -21.66 -19.30
N PHE A 2 8.74 -20.73 -18.34
CA PHE A 2 8.32 -19.34 -18.57
C PHE A 2 9.32 -18.41 -19.30
N THR A 3 10.61 -18.77 -19.37
CA THR A 3 11.65 -17.96 -20.05
C THR A 3 11.40 -17.85 -21.55
N SER A 4 10.96 -18.94 -22.19
CA SER A 4 10.60 -18.97 -23.60
C SER A 4 9.35 -18.11 -23.88
N SER A 5 8.34 -18.18 -23.01
CA SER A 5 7.12 -17.37 -23.12
C SER A 5 7.40 -15.88 -23.00
N THR A 6 8.25 -15.45 -22.05
CA THR A 6 8.64 -14.03 -21.92
C THR A 6 9.40 -13.51 -23.14
N MET A 7 10.23 -14.34 -23.78
CA MET A 7 10.90 -13.95 -25.03
C MET A 7 9.90 -13.76 -26.16
N ARG A 8 8.96 -14.68 -26.35
CA ARG A 8 7.93 -14.58 -27.39
C ARG A 8 7.04 -13.35 -27.25
N TYR A 9 6.68 -12.98 -26.02
CA TYR A 9 5.95 -11.73 -25.80
C TYR A 9 6.83 -10.50 -26.07
N THR A 10 8.12 -10.57 -25.81
CA THR A 10 9.05 -9.48 -26.14
C THR A 10 9.18 -9.30 -27.64
N GLU A 11 9.31 -10.38 -28.41
CA GLU A 11 9.27 -10.34 -29.88
C GLU A 11 7.93 -9.81 -30.41
N ALA A 12 6.81 -10.25 -29.85
CA ALA A 12 5.48 -9.78 -30.23
C ALA A 12 5.28 -8.28 -29.95
N ILE A 13 5.84 -7.76 -28.86
CA ILE A 13 5.80 -6.32 -28.51
C ILE A 13 6.63 -5.50 -29.50
N LEU A 14 7.74 -6.03 -29.99
CA LEU A 14 8.55 -5.35 -31.03
C LEU A 14 7.78 -5.23 -32.35
N LEU A 15 6.93 -6.21 -32.67
CA LEU A 15 6.10 -6.20 -33.88
C LEU A 15 4.85 -5.31 -33.72
N CYS A 16 4.22 -5.34 -32.54
CA CYS A 16 2.97 -4.61 -32.25
C CYS A 16 3.05 -3.89 -30.89
N PRO A 17 3.72 -2.72 -30.81
CA PRO A 17 3.96 -2.03 -29.53
C PRO A 17 2.72 -1.35 -28.94
N ASP A 18 1.68 -1.16 -29.75
CA ASP A 18 0.45 -0.47 -29.33
C ASP A 18 -0.59 -1.40 -28.71
N TRP A 19 -0.30 -2.70 -28.57
CA TRP A 19 -1.26 -3.70 -28.08
C TRP A 19 -1.06 -3.99 -26.58
N PRO A 20 -1.92 -3.48 -25.67
CA PRO A 20 -1.69 -3.57 -24.23
C PRO A 20 -1.74 -5.01 -23.67
N VAL A 21 -2.48 -5.89 -24.35
CA VAL A 21 -2.64 -7.30 -23.94
C VAL A 21 -1.31 -8.05 -23.94
N LEU A 22 -0.37 -7.69 -24.82
CA LEU A 22 0.95 -8.31 -24.87
C LEU A 22 1.78 -7.97 -23.62
N PHE A 23 1.71 -6.73 -23.16
CA PHE A 23 2.38 -6.29 -21.92
C PHE A 23 1.75 -6.96 -20.69
N ILE A 24 0.43 -7.10 -20.64
CA ILE A 24 -0.27 -7.78 -19.53
C ILE A 24 0.11 -9.27 -19.48
N ASN A 25 0.10 -9.97 -20.62
CA ASN A 25 0.47 -11.38 -20.67
C ASN A 25 1.95 -11.61 -20.34
N ARG A 26 2.83 -10.68 -20.71
CA ARG A 26 4.24 -10.69 -20.30
C ARG A 26 4.41 -10.46 -18.81
N ALA A 27 3.68 -9.51 -18.23
CA ALA A 27 3.66 -9.24 -16.79
C ALA A 27 3.18 -10.47 -15.99
N LEU A 28 2.14 -11.17 -16.46
CA LEU A 28 1.68 -12.42 -15.82
C LEU A 28 2.76 -13.52 -15.84
N CYS A 29 3.54 -13.63 -16.92
CA CYS A 29 4.65 -14.57 -16.99
C CYS A 29 5.82 -14.19 -16.04
N GLN A 30 6.10 -12.89 -15.88
CA GLN A 30 7.13 -12.39 -14.95
C GLN A 30 6.70 -12.51 -13.49
N LYS A 31 5.40 -12.33 -13.21
CA LYS A 31 4.80 -12.55 -11.89
C LYS A 31 5.04 -13.97 -11.40
N GLN A 32 4.83 -14.97 -12.27
CA GLN A 32 5.13 -16.38 -11.94
C GLN A 32 6.63 -16.65 -11.70
N ARG A 33 7.50 -15.69 -12.02
CA ARG A 33 8.95 -15.73 -11.78
C ARG A 33 9.38 -14.87 -10.58
N GLY A 34 8.48 -14.13 -9.95
CA GLY A 34 8.75 -13.27 -8.79
C GLY A 34 9.46 -11.95 -9.11
N ASP A 35 9.55 -11.55 -10.38
CA ASP A 35 10.19 -10.29 -10.77
C ASP A 35 9.18 -9.14 -10.81
N TRP A 36 8.89 -8.59 -9.62
CA TRP A 36 7.85 -7.59 -9.43
C TRP A 36 8.15 -6.23 -10.10
N LYS A 37 9.43 -5.90 -10.30
CA LYS A 37 9.84 -4.65 -10.97
C LYS A 37 9.47 -4.67 -12.44
N ALA A 38 9.74 -5.79 -13.11
CA ALA A 38 9.36 -5.96 -14.51
C ALA A 38 7.83 -5.94 -14.70
N VAL A 39 7.08 -6.55 -13.76
CA VAL A 39 5.61 -6.55 -13.75
C VAL A 39 5.05 -5.13 -13.65
N GLU A 40 5.63 -4.29 -12.81
CA GLU A 40 5.20 -2.90 -12.64
C GLU A 40 5.40 -2.09 -13.92
N ILE A 41 6.56 -2.24 -14.57
CA ILE A 41 6.90 -1.54 -15.81
C ILE A 41 5.92 -1.94 -16.93
N ASP A 42 5.69 -3.24 -17.10
CA ASP A 42 4.79 -3.74 -18.15
C ASP A 42 3.33 -3.34 -17.87
N SER A 43 2.90 -3.34 -16.62
CA SER A 43 1.57 -2.89 -16.22
C SER A 43 1.38 -1.38 -16.44
N ARG A 44 2.41 -0.57 -16.16
CA ARG A 44 2.41 0.87 -16.41
C ARG A 44 2.36 1.16 -17.90
N LYS A 45 3.11 0.42 -18.71
CA LYS A 45 3.08 0.59 -20.17
C LYS A 45 1.73 0.21 -20.77
N ALA A 46 1.11 -0.84 -20.25
CA ALA A 46 -0.25 -1.21 -20.62
C ALA A 46 -1.27 -0.11 -20.28
N LEU A 47 -1.08 0.62 -19.16
CA LEU A 47 -1.91 1.75 -18.75
C LEU A 47 -1.72 2.98 -19.65
N GLU A 48 -0.49 3.30 -20.05
CA GLU A 48 -0.21 4.42 -20.96
C GLU A 48 -0.88 4.26 -22.34
N LEU A 49 -1.00 3.02 -22.82
CA LEU A 49 -1.64 2.70 -24.09
C LEU A 49 -3.19 2.71 -24.00
N GLN A 50 -3.76 2.93 -22.81
CA GLN A 50 -5.21 2.86 -22.59
C GLN A 50 -6.05 3.93 -23.29
N PRO A 51 -5.66 5.20 -23.57
CA PRO A 51 -6.62 6.17 -24.10
C PRO A 51 -7.31 5.75 -25.42
N ARG A 52 -6.59 5.05 -26.32
CA ARG A 52 -7.15 4.50 -27.57
C ARG A 52 -7.88 3.16 -27.37
N VAL A 53 -7.37 2.34 -26.47
CA VAL A 53 -7.97 1.04 -26.12
C VAL A 53 -9.19 1.21 -25.20
N MET A 54 -9.34 2.36 -24.54
CA MET A 54 -10.45 2.74 -23.68
C MET A 54 -11.73 2.93 -24.49
N LYS A 55 -11.66 3.52 -25.68
CA LYS A 55 -12.81 3.66 -26.59
C LYS A 55 -13.24 2.31 -27.19
N ALA A 56 -12.28 1.44 -27.50
CA ALA A 56 -12.54 0.06 -27.96
C ALA A 56 -13.04 -0.85 -26.81
N LEU A 57 -12.54 -0.65 -25.59
CA LEU A 57 -12.99 -1.31 -24.36
C LEU A 57 -14.31 -0.75 -23.84
N GLU A 58 -14.68 0.49 -24.15
CA GLU A 58 -15.98 1.08 -23.85
C GLU A 58 -17.08 0.43 -24.70
N LEU A 59 -16.78 0.14 -25.98
CA LEU A 59 -17.63 -0.71 -26.81
C LEU A 59 -17.66 -2.17 -26.31
N ALA A 60 -16.57 -2.68 -25.75
CA ALA A 60 -16.55 -4.00 -25.11
C ALA A 60 -17.22 -4.02 -23.71
N ARG A 61 -17.34 -2.86 -23.03
CA ARG A 61 -18.03 -2.69 -21.73
C ARG A 61 -19.53 -2.88 -21.86
N GLU A 62 -20.10 -2.61 -23.02
CA GLU A 62 -21.49 -2.96 -23.33
C GLU A 62 -21.72 -4.49 -23.30
N GLN A 63 -20.65 -5.30 -23.38
CA GLN A 63 -20.68 -6.76 -23.32
C GLN A 63 -20.19 -7.34 -21.97
N GLY A 64 -19.81 -6.48 -21.01
CA GLY A 64 -19.65 -6.81 -19.59
C GLY A 64 -18.52 -7.79 -19.25
N ASP A 65 -17.26 -7.34 -19.25
CA ASP A 65 -16.12 -8.25 -18.98
C ASP A 65 -15.13 -7.83 -17.88
N LEU A 66 -14.73 -8.84 -17.11
CA LEU A 66 -14.07 -8.83 -15.78
C LEU A 66 -12.57 -8.44 -15.78
N ILE A 67 -12.00 -8.18 -16.94
CA ILE A 67 -10.54 -8.10 -17.14
C ILE A 67 -9.93 -6.83 -16.50
N ARG A 68 -10.63 -5.69 -16.59
CA ARG A 68 -10.21 -4.45 -15.92
C ARG A 68 -10.13 -4.66 -14.41
N ASP A 69 -11.16 -5.24 -13.82
CA ASP A 69 -11.25 -5.47 -12.38
C ASP A 69 -10.23 -6.50 -11.88
N GLN A 70 -9.82 -7.45 -12.74
CA GLN A 70 -8.73 -8.38 -12.43
C GLN A 70 -7.37 -7.68 -12.45
N ILE A 71 -7.08 -6.84 -13.45
CA ILE A 71 -5.82 -6.09 -13.53
C ILE A 71 -5.66 -5.15 -12.33
N TRP A 72 -6.73 -4.43 -11.97
CA TRP A 72 -6.73 -3.54 -10.80
C TRP A 72 -6.57 -4.31 -9.49
N ARG A 73 -7.27 -5.44 -9.32
CA ARG A 73 -7.09 -6.32 -8.15
C ARG A 73 -5.66 -6.84 -8.03
N GLU A 74 -5.08 -7.27 -9.13
CA GLU A 74 -3.72 -7.80 -9.13
C GLU A 74 -2.67 -6.70 -8.88
N LEU A 75 -2.88 -5.50 -9.43
CA LEU A 75 -2.03 -4.35 -9.14
C LEU A 75 -2.10 -3.95 -7.65
N ALA A 76 -3.29 -3.93 -7.06
CA ALA A 76 -3.48 -3.65 -5.65
C ALA A 76 -2.76 -4.66 -4.74
N LYS A 77 -2.85 -5.97 -5.05
CA LYS A 77 -2.12 -7.02 -4.33
C LYS A 77 -0.60 -6.82 -4.37
N VAL A 78 -0.05 -6.47 -5.55
CA VAL A 78 1.39 -6.23 -5.71
C VAL A 78 1.84 -5.00 -4.92
N LYS A 79 1.07 -3.91 -4.97
CA LYS A 79 1.34 -2.70 -4.18
C LYS A 79 1.32 -2.98 -2.69
N TYR A 80 0.33 -3.75 -2.21
CA TYR A 80 0.23 -4.14 -0.81
C TYR A 80 1.45 -4.98 -0.37
N ALA A 81 1.85 -5.98 -1.16
CA ALA A 81 3.01 -6.80 -0.85
C ALA A 81 4.31 -5.98 -0.75
N ASN A 82 4.52 -5.03 -1.67
CA ASN A 82 5.67 -4.12 -1.61
C ASN A 82 5.61 -3.24 -0.35
N TRP A 83 4.45 -2.66 -0.03
CA TRP A 83 4.27 -1.87 1.19
C TRP A 83 4.52 -2.68 2.46
N GLU A 84 4.07 -3.93 2.51
CA GLU A 84 4.25 -4.81 3.67
C GLU A 84 5.73 -5.10 3.92
N ILE A 85 6.50 -5.35 2.85
CA ILE A 85 7.95 -5.50 2.90
C ILE A 85 8.60 -4.22 3.42
N GLU A 86 8.31 -3.07 2.81
CA GLU A 86 8.91 -1.81 3.24
C GLU A 86 8.49 -1.42 4.67
N SER A 87 7.26 -1.71 5.07
CA SER A 87 6.73 -1.49 6.42
C SER A 87 7.45 -2.37 7.44
N ALA A 88 7.71 -3.63 7.10
CA ALA A 88 8.48 -4.54 7.93
C ALA A 88 9.93 -4.07 8.07
N THR A 89 10.56 -3.62 6.99
CA THR A 89 11.91 -3.03 7.01
C THR A 89 11.97 -1.80 7.92
N ARG A 90 11.04 -0.86 7.74
CA ARG A 90 10.95 0.35 8.59
C ARG A 90 10.76 0.01 10.06
N ARG A 91 9.86 -0.93 10.39
CA ARG A 91 9.64 -1.40 11.78
C ARG A 91 10.90 -2.03 12.37
N ALA A 92 11.64 -2.80 11.57
CA ALA A 92 12.91 -3.40 11.99
C ALA A 92 13.98 -2.33 12.25
N GLU A 93 14.12 -1.34 11.37
CA GLU A 93 15.03 -0.20 11.54
C GLU A 93 14.70 0.63 12.78
N GLN A 94 13.43 0.96 12.98
CA GLN A 94 12.95 1.72 14.14
C GLN A 94 13.24 0.97 15.45
N LYS A 95 12.97 -0.34 15.48
CA LYS A 95 13.28 -1.20 16.64
C LYS A 95 14.78 -1.26 16.91
N MET A 96 15.60 -1.46 15.87
CA MET A 96 17.05 -1.47 15.99
C MET A 96 17.59 -0.15 16.57
N LEU A 97 17.07 0.99 16.08
CA LEU A 97 17.48 2.30 16.56
C LEU A 97 17.07 2.50 18.03
N GLN A 98 15.85 2.10 18.38
CA GLN A 98 15.35 2.17 19.75
C GLN A 98 16.24 1.36 20.72
N GLU A 99 16.54 0.10 20.38
CA GLU A 99 17.40 -0.78 21.19
C GLU A 99 18.82 -0.21 21.34
N ARG A 100 19.39 0.32 20.26
CA ARG A 100 20.73 0.90 20.28
C ARG A 100 20.81 2.17 21.13
N LEU A 101 19.81 3.05 21.03
CA LEU A 101 19.74 4.26 21.86
C LEU A 101 19.51 3.92 23.33
N SER A 102 18.66 2.93 23.65
CA SER A 102 18.51 2.49 25.04
C SER A 102 19.80 1.92 25.62
N ALA A 103 20.55 1.14 24.83
CA ALA A 103 21.82 0.58 25.29
C ALA A 103 22.87 1.66 25.57
N LEU A 104 22.94 2.72 24.74
CA LEU A 104 23.82 3.86 24.97
C LEU A 104 23.43 4.62 26.24
N LEU A 105 22.14 4.90 26.44
CA LEU A 105 21.65 5.57 27.65
C LEU A 105 21.95 4.75 28.91
N GLU A 106 21.83 3.43 28.85
CA GLU A 106 22.21 2.54 29.95
C GLU A 106 23.73 2.57 30.22
N GLN A 107 24.56 2.58 29.18
CA GLN A 107 26.02 2.65 29.34
C GLN A 107 26.45 3.98 29.96
N ASP A 108 25.88 5.10 29.51
CA ASP A 108 26.15 6.43 30.06
C ASP A 108 25.67 6.52 31.50
N HIS A 109 24.49 5.97 31.80
CA HIS A 109 23.97 5.90 33.15
C HIS A 109 24.85 5.08 34.08
N ARG A 110 25.33 3.89 33.66
CA ARG A 110 26.27 3.08 34.45
C ARG A 110 27.56 3.85 34.75
N SER A 111 28.09 4.56 33.77
CA SER A 111 29.29 5.40 33.92
C SER A 111 29.05 6.53 34.93
N ALA A 112 27.92 7.23 34.81
CA ALA A 112 27.53 8.31 35.71
C ALA A 112 27.31 7.82 37.15
N LEU A 113 26.65 6.67 37.33
CA LEU A 113 26.32 6.11 38.65
C LEU A 113 27.57 5.61 39.40
N SER A 114 28.61 5.18 38.67
CA SER A 114 29.93 4.88 39.22
C SER A 114 30.60 6.12 39.83
N GLN A 115 30.39 7.29 39.22
CA GLN A 115 30.97 8.57 39.64
C GLN A 115 30.08 9.36 40.62
N ALA A 116 28.81 8.95 40.79
CA ALA A 116 27.77 9.79 41.38
C ALA A 116 27.85 10.03 42.90
N GLY A 117 28.72 9.36 43.66
CA GLY A 117 28.82 9.59 45.12
C GLY A 117 27.45 9.61 45.82
N ASP A 118 27.12 10.74 46.46
CA ASP A 118 25.83 10.99 47.15
C ASP A 118 24.67 11.36 46.19
N GLN A 119 24.94 11.74 44.94
CA GLN A 119 23.96 12.17 43.94
C GLN A 119 23.32 11.02 43.16
N ARG A 120 23.48 9.77 43.60
CA ARG A 120 22.97 8.57 42.89
C ARG A 120 21.47 8.61 42.60
N VAL A 121 20.68 9.16 43.52
CA VAL A 121 19.22 9.25 43.36
C VAL A 121 18.84 10.20 42.22
N GLU A 122 19.50 11.35 42.11
CA GLU A 122 19.27 12.32 41.05
C GLU A 122 19.69 11.78 39.68
N VAL A 123 20.83 11.08 39.64
CA VAL A 123 21.33 10.41 38.42
C VAL A 123 20.37 9.30 37.95
N GLN A 124 19.74 8.56 38.88
CA GLN A 124 18.70 7.58 38.55
C GLN A 124 17.45 8.25 37.98
N GLN A 125 16.93 9.27 38.66
CA GLN A 125 15.72 9.98 38.22
C GLN A 125 15.90 10.61 36.84
N ARG A 126 17.08 11.17 36.56
CA ARG A 126 17.41 11.72 35.24
C ARG A 126 17.41 10.65 34.16
N HIS A 127 18.03 9.50 34.43
CA HIS A 127 18.02 8.37 33.50
C HIS A 127 16.61 7.87 33.23
N ASP A 128 15.79 7.69 34.27
CA ASP A 128 14.41 7.23 34.13
C ASP A 128 13.58 8.21 33.28
N HIS A 129 13.79 9.52 33.45
CA HIS A 129 13.16 10.56 32.65
C HIS A 129 13.57 10.50 31.17
N GLU A 130 14.88 10.38 30.89
CA GLU A 130 15.41 10.29 29.53
C GLU A 130 14.91 9.03 28.81
N LEU A 131 14.84 7.89 29.51
CA LEU A 131 14.34 6.62 28.99
C LEU A 131 12.82 6.69 28.71
N ALA A 132 12.05 7.36 29.58
CA ALA A 132 10.62 7.61 29.35
C ALA A 132 10.39 8.54 28.14
N ALA A 133 11.20 9.59 27.97
CA ALA A 133 11.14 10.48 26.82
C ALA A 133 11.46 9.73 25.51
N LEU A 134 12.50 8.88 25.52
CA LEU A 134 12.85 8.02 24.38
C LEU A 134 11.69 7.12 23.97
N LYS A 135 11.11 6.38 24.92
CA LYS A 135 9.95 5.50 24.67
C LYS A 135 8.78 6.27 24.07
N ARG A 136 8.45 7.44 24.64
CA ARG A 136 7.37 8.30 24.15
C ARG A 136 7.60 8.77 22.70
N LEU A 137 8.83 9.12 22.33
CA LEU A 137 9.17 9.53 20.96
C LEU A 137 8.94 8.41 19.95
N PHE A 138 9.39 7.19 20.26
CA PHE A 138 9.18 6.05 19.38
C PHE A 138 7.71 5.61 19.31
N GLU A 139 6.95 5.72 20.41
CA GLU A 139 5.50 5.48 20.43
C GLU A 139 4.72 6.51 19.60
N LEU A 140 5.07 7.80 19.70
CA LEU A 140 4.49 8.86 18.88
C LEU A 140 4.76 8.62 17.39
N GLY A 141 6.00 8.26 17.06
CA GLY A 141 6.36 7.82 15.71
C GLY A 141 5.49 6.66 15.24
N ALA A 142 5.37 5.60 16.05
CA ALA A 142 4.57 4.43 15.72
C ALA A 142 3.07 4.74 15.51
N LYS A 143 2.49 5.69 16.26
CA LYS A 143 1.09 6.12 16.11
C LYS A 143 0.85 6.87 14.80
N SER A 144 1.77 7.76 14.42
CA SER A 144 1.71 8.49 13.15
C SER A 144 1.70 7.56 11.94
N TYR A 145 2.36 6.41 12.04
CA TYR A 145 2.33 5.38 10.99
C TYR A 145 1.07 4.50 11.02
N LYS A 146 0.38 4.42 12.16
CA LYS A 146 -0.84 3.60 12.33
C LYS A 146 -2.09 4.30 11.81
N GLU A 147 -2.14 5.63 11.85
CA GLU A 147 -3.17 6.43 11.17
C GLU A 147 -3.12 6.29 9.64
N TYR A 148 -2.02 5.77 9.13
CA TYR A 148 -1.85 5.44 7.71
C TYR A 148 -2.31 4.02 7.36
N GLU A 149 -2.68 3.20 8.36
CA GLU A 149 -3.41 1.97 8.09
C GLU A 149 -4.84 2.35 7.75
N PRO A 150 -5.32 2.01 6.55
CA PRO A 150 -6.70 2.26 6.21
C PRO A 150 -7.66 1.62 7.19
N ASP A 151 -8.56 2.43 7.74
CA ASP A 151 -9.67 1.94 8.55
C ASP A 151 -10.55 1.04 7.68
N ASN A 152 -10.34 -0.28 7.80
CA ASN A 152 -11.22 -1.34 7.29
C ASN A 152 -12.55 -1.38 8.07
N ALA A 153 -13.12 -0.22 8.40
CA ALA A 153 -14.41 -0.10 9.07
C ALA A 153 -15.57 -0.52 8.17
N TYR A 154 -15.38 -0.51 6.85
CA TYR A 154 -16.43 -0.74 5.84
C TYR A 154 -16.25 -2.00 5.00
N THR A 155 -15.18 -2.77 5.20
CA THR A 155 -14.93 -4.03 4.47
C THR A 155 -14.87 -5.21 5.44
N CYS A 156 -15.57 -6.30 5.10
CA CYS A 156 -15.48 -7.54 5.86
C CYS A 156 -14.03 -8.06 5.82
N ARG A 157 -13.37 -8.22 6.99
CA ARG A 157 -11.94 -8.64 7.05
C ARG A 157 -11.64 -10.01 6.44
N LEU A 158 -12.65 -10.86 6.25
CA LEU A 158 -12.49 -12.21 5.67
C LEU A 158 -12.81 -12.26 4.17
N THR A 159 -13.72 -11.43 3.67
CA THR A 159 -14.20 -11.51 2.28
C THR A 159 -14.01 -10.23 1.48
N MET A 160 -13.78 -9.07 2.11
CA MET A 160 -13.75 -7.74 1.50
C MET A 160 -15.03 -7.40 0.69
N GLU A 161 -16.12 -8.12 0.94
CA GLU A 161 -17.39 -7.96 0.21
C GLU A 161 -18.41 -7.14 1.02
N VAL A 162 -19.19 -6.31 0.32
CA VAL A 162 -20.37 -5.63 0.86
C VAL A 162 -21.44 -6.70 1.13
N GLY A 163 -21.92 -6.78 2.38
CA GLY A 163 -22.97 -7.75 2.75
C GLY A 163 -24.25 -7.55 1.92
N LYS A 164 -25.08 -8.59 1.82
CA LYS A 164 -26.40 -8.55 1.12
C LYS A 164 -27.47 -7.74 1.87
N PHE A 165 -27.05 -6.73 2.61
CA PHE A 165 -27.91 -5.89 3.41
C PHE A 165 -27.26 -4.52 3.58
N ASP A 166 -28.09 -3.49 3.62
CA ASP A 166 -27.67 -2.12 3.91
C ASP A 166 -27.11 -2.06 5.35
N PRO A 167 -25.85 -1.61 5.55
CA PRO A 167 -25.22 -1.57 6.86
C PRO A 167 -25.89 -0.61 7.86
N VAL A 168 -26.64 0.39 7.39
CA VAL A 168 -27.34 1.36 8.25
C VAL A 168 -28.79 0.93 8.49
N THR A 169 -29.52 0.59 7.43
CA THR A 169 -30.95 0.29 7.55
C THR A 169 -31.25 -1.19 7.80
N ARG A 170 -30.24 -2.07 7.67
CA ARG A 170 -30.33 -3.55 7.78
C ARG A 170 -31.33 -4.19 6.83
N LYS A 171 -31.79 -3.46 5.82
CA LYS A 171 -32.66 -4.01 4.77
C LYS A 171 -31.83 -4.87 3.83
N ALA A 172 -32.40 -5.99 3.38
CA ALA A 172 -31.77 -6.79 2.34
C ALA A 172 -31.57 -5.93 1.09
N MET A 173 -30.33 -5.86 0.61
CA MET A 173 -29.92 -5.03 -0.52
C MET A 173 -28.83 -5.77 -1.28
N ASN A 174 -28.93 -5.80 -2.60
CA ASN A 174 -27.94 -6.40 -3.48
C ASN A 174 -27.14 -5.32 -4.20
N ASN A 175 -25.98 -5.66 -4.79
CA ASN A 175 -25.15 -4.70 -5.54
C ASN A 175 -25.88 -4.05 -6.72
N ALA A 176 -26.92 -4.68 -7.27
CA ALA A 176 -27.73 -4.12 -8.35
C ALA A 176 -28.64 -2.98 -7.89
N ASP A 177 -28.93 -2.89 -6.58
CA ASP A 177 -29.78 -1.86 -5.99
C ASP A 177 -28.98 -0.59 -5.64
N ALA A 178 -27.65 -0.66 -5.73
CA ALA A 178 -26.76 0.46 -5.45
C ALA A 178 -26.82 1.49 -6.58
N ILE A 179 -27.25 2.70 -6.26
CA ILE A 179 -27.29 3.82 -7.21
C ILE A 179 -25.96 4.59 -7.11
N PRO A 180 -25.20 4.76 -8.21
CA PRO A 180 -23.95 5.50 -8.19
C PRO A 180 -24.21 6.98 -7.90
N ASN A 181 -23.53 7.52 -6.88
CA ASN A 181 -23.63 8.94 -6.55
C ASN A 181 -22.70 9.77 -7.45
N LEU A 182 -23.21 10.14 -8.62
CA LEU A 182 -22.49 10.92 -9.61
C LEU A 182 -22.09 12.33 -9.12
N ALA A 183 -22.92 12.93 -8.24
CA ALA A 183 -22.64 14.26 -7.70
C ALA A 183 -21.42 14.25 -6.78
N LEU A 184 -21.35 13.24 -5.90
CA LEU A 184 -20.20 13.07 -5.02
C LEU A 184 -18.92 12.80 -5.81
N ARG A 185 -19.03 11.97 -6.86
CA ARG A 185 -17.92 11.64 -7.75
C ARG A 185 -17.37 12.88 -8.48
N ALA A 186 -18.24 13.71 -9.04
CA ALA A 186 -17.82 14.93 -9.72
C ALA A 186 -17.17 15.92 -8.74
N ALA A 187 -17.69 16.00 -7.51
CA ALA A 187 -17.11 16.84 -6.47
C ALA A 187 -15.73 16.36 -6.03
N THR A 188 -15.52 15.04 -5.90
CA THR A 188 -14.19 14.48 -5.60
C THR A 188 -13.23 14.63 -6.77
N GLU A 189 -13.65 14.38 -8.01
CA GLU A 189 -12.81 14.61 -9.20
C GLU A 189 -12.32 16.07 -9.25
N HIS A 190 -13.22 17.04 -9.07
CA HIS A 190 -12.84 18.46 -9.01
C HIS A 190 -11.89 18.77 -7.85
N TYR A 191 -12.13 18.21 -6.67
CA TYR A 191 -11.24 18.41 -5.52
C TYR A 191 -9.85 17.82 -5.75
N LEU A 192 -9.76 16.66 -6.40
CA LEU A 192 -8.52 15.96 -6.70
C LEU A 192 -7.70 16.66 -7.79
N ASP A 193 -8.37 17.29 -8.76
CA ASP A 193 -7.71 18.13 -9.76
C ASP A 193 -7.04 19.35 -9.12
N ASP A 194 -7.71 19.99 -8.15
CA ASP A 194 -7.17 21.12 -7.40
C ASP A 194 -6.14 20.69 -6.34
N ASN A 195 -6.19 19.43 -5.89
CA ASN A 195 -5.35 18.91 -4.80
C ASN A 195 -4.66 17.58 -5.20
N PRO A 196 -3.58 17.63 -5.99
CA PRO A 196 -2.91 16.42 -6.50
C PRO A 196 -2.36 15.47 -5.42
N TRP A 197 -2.11 15.99 -4.20
CA TRP A 197 -1.67 15.20 -3.05
C TRP A 197 -2.80 14.32 -2.46
N ALA A 198 -4.06 14.62 -2.79
CA ALA A 198 -5.24 13.90 -2.31
C ALA A 198 -5.60 12.67 -3.16
N TRP A 199 -4.94 12.47 -4.32
CA TRP A 199 -4.99 11.20 -5.09
C TRP A 199 -4.42 10.00 -4.32
N LYS A 200 -3.90 10.23 -3.12
CA LYS A 200 -3.57 9.20 -2.14
C LYS A 200 -4.87 8.59 -1.60
N ASP A 201 -5.37 7.57 -2.27
CA ASP A 201 -6.30 6.65 -1.61
C ASP A 201 -5.54 5.96 -0.48
N VAL A 202 -5.98 6.23 0.75
CA VAL A 202 -5.79 5.35 1.89
C VAL A 202 -6.38 4.00 1.47
N CYS A 203 -5.58 2.94 1.63
CA CYS A 203 -5.60 1.54 1.08
C CYS A 203 -5.15 1.32 -0.37
#